data_AF-A0A6P2WMP0-F1
#
_entry.id   AF-A0A6P2WMP0-F1
#
_cell.length_a   1.000
_cell.length_b   1.000
_cell.length_c   1.000
_cell.angle_alpha   90.00
_cell.angle_beta   90.00
_cell.angle_gamma   90.00
#
_symmetry.space_group_name_H-M   'P 1'
#
loop_
_entity.id
_entity.type
_entity.pdbx_description
1 polymer ?
#
loop_
_entity_poly.entity_id
_entity_poly.type
_entity_poly.pdbx_seq_one_letter_code
_entity_poly.pdbx_strand_id
1 'polypeptide(L)' 'MPDIADQADEQNEAYLRAVLTQRKRGAPEANGLCFNCEEPVAMGLRWCDKDCLADWERRQERA' A
#
# COMPACT_ATOMS: atom_id res chain seq x y z
N MET A 1 -36.83 -9.14 -8.42
CA MET A 1 -36.14 -8.41 -9.50
C MET A 1 -34.98 -7.70 -8.84
N PRO A 2 -33.75 -7.78 -9.35
CA PRO A 2 -32.65 -7.02 -8.79
C PRO A 2 -32.96 -5.53 -8.99
N ASP A 3 -33.10 -4.79 -7.90
CA ASP A 3 -33.34 -3.36 -7.93
C ASP A 3 -32.00 -2.60 -7.97
N ILE A 4 -32.05 -1.29 -8.15
CA ILE A 4 -30.85 -0.44 -8.23
C ILE A 4 -29.96 -0.59 -6.98
N ALA A 5 -30.57 -0.91 -5.83
CA ALA A 5 -29.87 -1.18 -4.59
C ALA A 5 -29.00 -2.45 -4.67
N ASP A 6 -29.51 -3.52 -5.29
CA ASP A 6 -28.77 -4.78 -5.43
C ASP A 6 -27.54 -4.60 -6.34
N GLN A 7 -27.70 -3.85 -7.44
CA GLN A 7 -26.59 -3.53 -8.35
C GLN A 7 -25.51 -2.65 -7.69
N ALA A 8 -25.92 -1.69 -6.87
CA ALA A 8 -25.00 -0.81 -6.15
C ALA A 8 -24.16 -1.60 -5.13
N ASP A 9 -24.77 -2.57 -4.45
CA ASP A 9 -24.09 -3.40 -3.45
C ASP A 9 -23.05 -4.33 -4.10
N GLU A 10 -23.40 -4.96 -5.23
CA GLU A 10 -22.47 -5.79 -6.01
C GLU A 10 -21.26 -5.00 -6.51
N GLN A 11 -21.46 -3.75 -6.94
CA GLN A 11 -20.37 -2.87 -7.37
C GLN A 11 -19.45 -2.47 -6.20
N ASN A 12 -20.02 -2.15 -5.04
CA ASN A 12 -19.26 -1.85 -3.84
C ASN A 12 -18.45 -3.06 -3.38
N GLU A 13 -19.05 -4.25 -3.39
CA GLU A 13 -18.39 -5.48 -2.98
C GLU A 13 -17.21 -5.83 -3.92
N ALA A 14 -17.40 -5.65 -5.23
CA ALA A 14 -16.33 -5.82 -6.23
C ALA A 14 -15.19 -4.81 -6.02
N TYR A 15 -15.50 -3.54 -5.74
CA TYR A 15 -14.51 -2.51 -5.47
C TYR A 15 -13.70 -2.80 -4.20
N LEU A 16 -14.38 -3.15 -3.10
CA LEU A 16 -13.73 -3.52 -1.84
C LEU A 16 -12.81 -4.73 -2.00
N ARG A 17 -13.25 -5.76 -2.75
CA ARG A 17 -12.42 -6.93 -3.08
C ARG A 17 -11.18 -6.57 -3.89
N ALA A 18 -11.28 -5.65 -4.85
CA ALA A 18 -10.15 -5.17 -5.63
C ALA A 18 -9.12 -4.40 -4.77
N VAL A 19 -9.59 -3.52 -3.88
CA VAL A 19 -8.71 -2.76 -2.97
C VAL A 19 -8.00 -3.68 -1.97
N LEU A 20 -8.72 -4.66 -1.40
CA LEU A 20 -8.15 -5.63 -0.47
C LEU A 20 -7.13 -6.56 -1.13
N THR A 21 -7.33 -6.93 -2.40
CA THR A 21 -6.38 -7.77 -3.14
C THR A 21 -5.15 -6.98 -3.60
N GLN A 22 -5.28 -5.69 -3.95
CA GLN A 22 -4.13 -4.83 -4.24
C GLN A 22 -3.22 -4.62 -3.03
N ARG A 23 -3.78 -4.40 -1.83
CA ARG A 23 -2.98 -4.19 -0.60
C ARG A 23 -2.03 -5.33 -0.26
N LYS A 24 -2.29 -6.57 -0.71
CA LYS A 24 -1.46 -7.74 -0.41
C LYS A 24 -0.33 -7.99 -1.40
N ARG A 25 -0.35 -7.38 -2.58
CA ARG A 25 0.64 -7.61 -3.63
C ARG A 25 1.78 -6.62 -3.52
N GLY A 26 2.84 -7.00 -2.80
CA GLY A 26 4.16 -6.39 -3.01
C GLY A 26 4.48 -5.20 -2.13
N ALA A 27 4.24 -5.29 -0.81
CA ALA A 27 5.10 -4.50 0.07
C ALA A 27 6.54 -5.01 -0.16
N PRO A 28 7.48 -4.20 -0.67
CA PRO A 28 8.79 -4.71 -1.05
C PRO A 28 9.46 -5.33 0.18
N GLU A 29 10.13 -6.47 -0.03
CA GLU A 29 10.81 -7.18 1.05
C GLU A 29 11.89 -6.27 1.65
N ALA A 30 11.95 -6.22 2.98
CA ALA A 30 12.97 -5.46 3.68
C ALA A 30 14.35 -6.05 3.34
N ASN A 31 15.11 -5.34 2.50
CA ASN A 31 16.42 -5.77 2.00
C ASN A 31 17.58 -5.40 2.96
N GLY A 32 17.27 -4.89 4.15
CA GLY A 32 18.25 -4.40 5.12
C GLY A 32 18.74 -2.97 4.87
N LEU A 33 18.21 -2.28 3.86
CA LEU A 33 18.50 -0.88 3.55
C LEU A 33 17.20 -0.06 3.55
N CYS A 34 17.30 1.23 3.88
CA CYS A 34 16.18 2.15 3.83
C CYS A 34 15.78 2.42 2.37
N PHE A 35 14.48 2.36 2.06
CA PHE A 35 13.97 2.64 0.70
C PHE A 35 13.98 4.13 0.31
N ASN A 36 14.30 5.04 1.24
CA ASN A 36 14.37 6.48 0.97
C ASN A 36 15.80 7.00 0.86
N CYS A 37 16.68 6.65 1.82
CA CYS A 37 18.05 7.16 1.93
C CYS A 37 19.14 6.09 1.74
N GLU A 38 18.76 4.82 1.55
CA GLU A 38 19.69 3.69 1.32
C GLU A 38 20.63 3.37 2.51
N GLU A 39 20.38 3.92 3.70
CA GLU A 39 21.13 3.59 4.91
C GLU A 39 20.76 2.21 5.46
N PRO A 40 21.69 1.51 6.14
CA PRO A 40 21.40 0.22 6.77
C PRO A 40 20.34 0.34 7.86
N VAL A 41 19.33 -0.54 7.80
CA VAL A 41 18.22 -0.61 8.76
C VAL A 41 18.13 -1.98 9.40
N ALA A 42 17.49 -2.05 10.57
CA ALA A 42 17.28 -3.33 11.25
C ALA A 42 16.50 -4.31 10.37
N MET A 43 16.82 -5.61 10.47
CA MET A 43 16.14 -6.66 9.70
C MET A 43 14.61 -6.57 9.91
N GLY A 44 13.87 -6.52 8.81
CA GLY A 44 12.42 -6.38 8.81
C GLY A 44 11.90 -4.94 8.74
N LEU A 45 12.77 -3.93 8.92
CA LEU A 45 12.42 -2.52 8.66
C LEU A 45 12.68 -2.14 7.20
N ARG A 46 11.83 -1.26 6.68
CA ARG A 46 11.94 -0.71 5.31
C ARG A 46 12.45 0.74 5.30
N TRP A 47 12.38 1.42 6.45
CA TRP A 47 12.82 2.79 6.63
C TRP A 47 13.62 2.90 7.93
N CYS A 48 14.65 3.75 7.92
CA CYS A 48 15.49 3.98 9.10
C CYS A 48 14.74 4.76 10.18
N ASP A 49 13.87 5.67 9.77
CA ASP A 49 13.07 6.52 10.63
C ASP A 49 11.70 6.88 10.00
N LYS A 50 10.94 7.70 10.73
CA LYS A 50 9.62 8.19 10.29
C LYS A 50 9.72 9.24 9.19
N ASP A 51 10.81 10.00 9.13
CA ASP A 51 10.99 11.05 8.11
C ASP A 51 11.18 10.40 6.73
N CYS A 52 11.95 9.31 6.66
CA CYS A 52 12.14 8.51 5.47
C CYS A 52 10.88 7.81 4.98
N LEU A 53 10.02 7.36 5.90
CA LEU A 53 8.70 6.85 5.53
C LEU A 53 7.85 7.96 4.90
N ALA A 54 7.75 9.12 5.56
CA ALA A 54 6.94 10.24 5.09
C ALA A 54 7.43 10.79 3.74
N ASP A 55 8.74 10.87 3.53
CA ASP A 55 9.33 11.23 2.24
C ASP A 55 8.98 10.25 1.13
N TRP A 56 9.09 8.95 1.42
CA TRP A 56 8.75 7.90 0.47
C TRP A 56 7.27 7.94 0.10
N GLU A 57 6.36 8.07 1.07
CA GLU A 57 4.92 8.21 0.84
C GLU A 57 4.61 9.42 -0.04
N ARG A 58 5.21 10.60 0.27
CA ARG A 58 5.06 11.81 -0.54
C ARG A 58 5.53 11.64 -1.99
N ARG A 59 6.56 10.83 -2.23
CA ARG A 59 7.04 10.52 -3.60
C ARG A 59 6.10 9.58 -4.32
N GLN A 60 5.51 8.60 -3.62
CA GLN A 60 4.54 7.66 -4.19
C GLN A 60 3.21 8.34 -4.54
N GLU A 61 2.74 9.28 -3.72
CA GLU A 61 1.50 10.04 -4.00
C GLU A 61 1.61 10.97 -5.22
N ARG A 62 2.82 11.27 -5.68
CA ARG A 62 3.10 12.16 -6.82
C ARG A 62 3.42 11.43 -8.13
N ALA A 63 3.50 10.10 -8.11
CA ALA A 63 3.83 9.26 -9.27
C ALA A 63 2.56 8.66 -9.91
#